data_AF-A0A2D6PTU5-F1
#
_entry.id   AF-A0A2D6PTU5-F1
#
_cell.length_a   1.000
_cell.length_b   1.000
_cell.length_c   1.000
_cell.angle_alpha   90.00
_cell.angle_beta   90.00
_cell.angle_gamma   90.00
#
_symmetry.space_group_name_H-M   'P 1'
#
loop_
_entity.id
_entity.type
_entity.pdbx_description
1 polymer ?
#
loop_
_entity_poly.entity_id
_entity_poly.type
_entity_poly.pdbx_seq_one_letter_code
_entity_poly.pdbx_strand_id
1 'polypeptide(L)'
;MFREVTPIDVIERLRIGSRPPSRRRQAGIADLRAIPWVFAWTQTRLMLPGWLGLDAGFNRLLNTHGLDTAREMARSWPFFRNLLQDVEMVLAKADPEIASRYFALGGDAAQATGAHLLTSFHETRARLLEILEQNTLLERHPVLARAIRLRNPYVDPMNFLQIEVLARWREGGREDDDLARVLFTTVKGIARGLQNTG
;
A
#
# COMPACT_ATOMS: atom_id res chain seq x y z
N MET A 1 5.74 -5.46 13.99
CA MET A 1 5.72 -5.13 12.54
C MET A 1 4.53 -4.25 12.14
N PHE A 2 3.30 -4.74 11.87
CA PHE A 2 2.21 -3.89 11.32
C PHE A 2 1.96 -2.57 12.09
N ARG A 3 1.86 -2.63 13.42
CA ARG A 3 1.67 -1.43 14.27
C ARG A 3 2.91 -0.52 14.33
N GLU A 4 4.10 -1.04 14.08
CA GLU A 4 5.35 -0.26 14.07
C GLU A 4 5.51 0.50 12.77
N VAL A 5 5.10 -0.09 11.64
CA VAL A 5 5.41 0.47 10.32
C VAL A 5 4.25 1.22 9.70
N THR A 6 3.03 1.06 10.22
CA THR A 6 1.84 1.80 9.74
C THR A 6 1.34 2.77 10.80
N PRO A 7 0.65 3.87 10.42
CA PRO A 7 0.08 4.83 11.38
C PRO A 7 -1.27 4.34 11.95
N ILE A 8 -1.45 3.04 12.15
CA ILE A 8 -2.72 2.47 12.63
C ILE A 8 -3.13 3.04 14.00
N ASP A 9 -2.16 3.31 14.87
CA ASP A 9 -2.40 3.94 16.17
C ASP A 9 -2.97 5.36 16.04
N VAL A 10 -2.58 6.11 15.03
CA VAL A 10 -3.16 7.41 14.69
C VAL A 10 -4.59 7.25 14.16
N ILE A 11 -4.81 6.28 13.26
CA ILE A 11 -6.11 5.99 12.65
C ILE A 11 -7.13 5.56 13.72
N GLU A 12 -6.69 4.76 14.70
CA GLU A 12 -7.52 4.32 15.82
C GLU A 12 -7.99 5.50 16.69
N ARG A 13 -7.13 6.51 16.88
CA ARG A 13 -7.46 7.74 17.62
C ARG A 13 -8.39 8.68 16.83
N LEU A 14 -8.28 8.72 15.51
CA LEU A 14 -9.07 9.60 14.64
C LEU A 14 -10.57 9.29 14.59
N ARG A 15 -11.02 8.11 15.05
CA ARG A 15 -12.42 7.64 14.91
C ARG A 15 -12.95 7.86 13.48
N ILE A 16 -12.18 7.45 12.48
CA ILE A 16 -12.58 7.53 11.06
C ILE A 16 -13.70 6.51 10.80
N GLY A 17 -14.93 6.88 11.18
CA GLY A 17 -16.12 6.05 11.10
C GLY A 17 -16.87 5.93 12.44
N SER A 18 -18.19 5.66 12.37
CA SER A 18 -19.06 5.51 13.54
C SER A 18 -18.78 4.27 14.39
N ARG A 19 -17.94 3.35 13.91
CA ARG A 19 -17.69 2.04 14.53
C ARG A 19 -16.24 1.90 14.96
N PRO A 20 -15.97 1.24 16.09
CA PRO A 20 -14.62 1.06 16.59
C PRO A 20 -13.74 0.25 15.60
N PRO A 21 -12.44 0.60 15.49
CA PRO A 21 -11.51 0.02 14.52
C PRO A 21 -11.18 -1.46 14.77
N SER A 22 -11.33 -1.93 16.02
CA SER A 22 -11.17 -3.32 16.43
C SER A 22 -12.43 -3.83 17.14
N ARG A 23 -12.66 -5.16 17.06
CA ARG A 23 -13.73 -5.84 17.82
C ARG A 23 -13.39 -6.03 19.30
N ARG A 24 -12.10 -6.05 19.69
CA ARG A 24 -11.60 -6.18 21.09
C ARG A 24 -10.37 -5.29 21.35
N ARG A 25 -10.19 -4.83 22.58
CA ARG A 25 -9.23 -3.74 22.95
C ARG A 25 -7.74 -4.11 22.84
N GLN A 26 -7.39 -5.37 22.59
CA GLN A 26 -6.01 -5.85 22.37
C GLN A 26 -6.05 -7.17 21.60
N ALA A 27 -6.08 -7.13 20.28
CA ALA A 27 -5.98 -8.36 19.50
C ALA A 27 -5.31 -8.14 18.15
N GLY A 28 -4.71 -9.22 17.63
CA GLY A 28 -3.90 -9.22 16.41
C GLY A 28 -4.68 -8.86 15.15
N ILE A 29 -4.03 -9.03 13.98
CA ILE A 29 -4.58 -8.66 12.67
C ILE A 29 -5.99 -9.24 12.42
N ALA A 30 -6.29 -10.43 12.96
CA ALA A 30 -7.58 -11.12 12.82
C ALA A 30 -8.79 -10.35 13.39
N ASP A 31 -8.58 -9.44 14.34
CA ASP A 31 -9.65 -8.64 14.95
C ASP A 31 -9.74 -7.21 14.37
N LEU A 32 -8.83 -6.86 13.46
CA LEU A 32 -8.83 -5.59 12.75
C LEU A 32 -9.86 -5.63 11.62
N ARG A 33 -10.63 -4.55 11.49
CA ARG A 33 -11.58 -4.43 10.39
C ARG A 33 -10.87 -4.14 9.06
N ALA A 34 -11.51 -4.53 7.95
CA ALA A 34 -10.97 -4.35 6.60
C ALA A 34 -10.62 -2.88 6.27
N ILE A 35 -11.46 -1.92 6.68
CA ILE A 35 -11.22 -0.49 6.39
C ILE A 35 -9.93 -0.01 7.08
N PRO A 36 -9.76 -0.10 8.43
CA PRO A 36 -8.50 0.25 9.07
C PRO A 36 -7.27 -0.49 8.51
N TRP A 37 -7.42 -1.75 8.12
CA TRP A 37 -6.33 -2.53 7.51
C TRP A 37 -5.87 -1.93 6.16
N VAL A 38 -6.79 -1.77 5.22
CA VAL A 38 -6.48 -1.18 3.89
C VAL A 38 -6.00 0.25 4.04
N PHE A 39 -6.64 1.02 4.91
CA PHE A 39 -6.32 2.42 5.12
C PHE A 39 -4.91 2.59 5.70
N ALA A 40 -4.49 1.78 6.66
CA ALA A 40 -3.16 1.83 7.24
C ALA A 40 -2.04 1.57 6.21
N TRP A 41 -2.22 0.57 5.33
CA TRP A 41 -1.24 0.29 4.25
C TRP A 41 -1.29 1.28 3.09
N THR A 42 -2.43 1.94 2.90
CA THR A 42 -2.53 3.05 1.94
C THR A 42 -1.65 4.22 2.39
N GLN A 43 -1.63 4.51 3.69
CA GLN A 43 -0.81 5.59 4.24
C GLN A 43 0.69 5.36 4.02
N THR A 44 1.17 4.11 4.08
CA THR A 44 2.60 3.80 3.90
C THR A 44 3.05 3.73 2.45
N ARG A 45 2.15 4.00 1.49
CA ARG A 45 2.40 3.86 0.05
C ARG A 45 2.80 2.44 -0.40
N LEU A 46 2.62 1.43 0.45
CA LEU A 46 2.85 0.04 0.04
C LEU A 46 1.61 -0.57 -0.62
N MET A 47 0.40 -0.13 -0.24
CA MET A 47 -0.86 -0.68 -0.76
C MET A 47 -0.96 -2.21 -0.64
N LEU A 48 -0.31 -2.77 0.39
CA LEU A 48 -0.05 -4.21 0.56
C LEU A 48 -1.26 -5.11 0.28
N PRO A 49 -2.48 -4.81 0.77
CA PRO A 49 -3.62 -5.72 0.59
C PRO A 49 -4.08 -5.87 -0.86
N GLY A 50 -3.72 -4.95 -1.74
CA GLY A 50 -4.14 -4.99 -3.15
C GLY A 50 -3.24 -5.82 -4.06
N TRP A 51 -2.10 -6.33 -3.56
CA TRP A 51 -1.18 -7.12 -4.40
C TRP A 51 -0.46 -8.26 -3.69
N LEU A 52 -0.51 -8.35 -2.35
CA LEU A 52 0.18 -9.41 -1.60
C LEU A 52 -0.21 -10.81 -2.10
N GLY A 53 0.80 -11.61 -2.45
CA GLY A 53 0.65 -12.99 -2.92
C GLY A 53 0.50 -13.14 -4.44
N LEU A 54 0.42 -12.04 -5.19
CA LEU A 54 0.36 -12.08 -6.65
C LEU A 54 1.69 -12.47 -7.29
N ASP A 55 2.82 -12.18 -6.66
CA ASP A 55 4.13 -12.72 -7.04
C ASP A 55 4.10 -14.25 -7.14
N ALA A 56 3.68 -14.93 -6.07
CA ALA A 56 3.56 -16.38 -6.03
C ALA A 56 2.47 -16.87 -7.00
N GLY A 57 1.35 -16.16 -7.10
CA GLY A 57 0.26 -16.48 -8.02
C GLY A 57 0.69 -16.45 -9.49
N PHE A 58 1.34 -15.36 -9.91
CA PHE A 58 1.86 -15.20 -11.26
C PHE A 58 2.97 -16.20 -11.56
N ASN A 59 3.93 -16.39 -10.64
CA ASN A 59 4.99 -17.38 -10.84
C ASN A 59 4.41 -18.79 -11.03
N ARG A 60 3.39 -19.17 -10.24
CA ARG A 60 2.72 -20.47 -10.41
C ARG A 60 1.95 -20.57 -11.73
N LEU A 61 1.24 -19.52 -12.14
CA LEU A 61 0.54 -19.46 -13.42
C LEU A 61 1.53 -19.68 -14.58
N LEU A 62 2.62 -18.92 -14.60
CA LEU A 62 3.62 -18.98 -15.66
C LEU A 62 4.36 -20.32 -15.69
N ASN A 63 4.72 -20.88 -14.53
CA ASN A 63 5.39 -22.17 -14.45
C ASN A 63 4.48 -23.34 -14.89
N THR A 64 3.17 -23.24 -14.65
CA THR A 64 2.23 -24.34 -14.94
C THR A 64 1.68 -24.28 -16.36
N HIS A 65 1.40 -23.08 -16.85
CA HIS A 65 0.65 -22.87 -18.09
C HIS A 65 1.41 -22.05 -19.15
N GLY A 66 2.56 -21.48 -18.80
CA GLY A 66 3.36 -20.65 -19.70
C GLY A 66 2.84 -19.23 -19.86
N LEU A 67 3.71 -18.36 -20.39
CA LEU A 67 3.43 -16.94 -20.59
C LEU A 67 2.35 -16.70 -21.65
N ASP A 68 2.34 -17.48 -22.73
CA ASP A 68 1.37 -17.31 -23.82
C ASP A 68 -0.08 -17.57 -23.35
N THR A 69 -0.27 -18.56 -22.47
CA THR A 69 -1.58 -18.82 -21.85
C THR A 69 -2.00 -17.64 -20.97
N ALA A 70 -1.09 -17.11 -20.15
CA ALA A 70 -1.40 -15.95 -19.30
C ALA A 70 -1.76 -14.69 -20.11
N ARG A 71 -1.05 -14.46 -21.22
CA ARG A 71 -1.36 -13.38 -22.18
C ARG A 71 -2.71 -13.59 -22.84
N GLU A 72 -3.02 -14.81 -23.26
CA GLU A 72 -4.31 -15.12 -23.86
C GLU A 72 -5.47 -14.93 -22.87
N MET A 73 -5.29 -15.34 -21.62
CA MET A 73 -6.24 -15.03 -20.54
C MET A 73 -6.43 -13.52 -20.39
N ALA A 74 -5.35 -12.73 -20.41
CA ALA A 74 -5.42 -11.28 -20.28
C ALA A 74 -6.17 -10.62 -21.46
N ARG A 75 -6.09 -11.19 -22.65
CA ARG A 75 -6.79 -10.67 -23.86
C ARG A 75 -8.23 -11.15 -23.98
N SER A 76 -8.51 -12.39 -23.63
CA SER A 76 -9.76 -13.06 -24.01
C SER A 76 -10.68 -13.34 -22.82
N TRP A 77 -10.19 -13.25 -21.58
CA TRP A 77 -11.00 -13.47 -20.38
C TRP A 77 -11.26 -12.15 -19.62
N PRO A 78 -12.48 -11.58 -19.70
CA PRO A 78 -12.80 -10.29 -19.07
C PRO A 78 -12.52 -10.22 -17.56
N PHE A 79 -12.79 -11.30 -16.82
CA PHE A 79 -12.51 -11.36 -15.38
C PHE A 79 -11.02 -11.18 -15.09
N PHE A 80 -10.16 -11.95 -15.76
CA PHE A 80 -8.72 -11.89 -15.54
C PHE A 80 -8.14 -10.53 -15.98
N ARG A 81 -8.60 -10.01 -17.11
CA ARG A 81 -8.24 -8.66 -17.58
C ARG A 81 -8.55 -7.59 -16.52
N ASN A 82 -9.76 -7.60 -15.95
CA ASN A 82 -10.17 -6.62 -14.95
C ASN A 82 -9.33 -6.77 -13.67
N LEU A 83 -9.08 -8.01 -13.22
CA LEU A 83 -8.19 -8.27 -12.09
C LEU A 83 -6.80 -7.66 -12.32
N LEU A 84 -6.20 -7.86 -13.50
CA LEU A 84 -4.89 -7.28 -13.80
C LEU A 84 -4.92 -5.75 -13.83
N GLN A 85 -6.01 -5.13 -14.33
CA GLN A 85 -6.18 -3.68 -14.34
C GLN A 85 -6.30 -3.10 -12.92
N ASP A 86 -7.02 -3.77 -12.03
CA ASP A 86 -7.14 -3.37 -10.62
C ASP A 86 -5.78 -3.46 -9.93
N VAL A 87 -5.03 -4.53 -10.17
CA VAL A 87 -3.67 -4.69 -9.64
C VAL A 87 -2.73 -3.62 -10.21
N GLU A 88 -2.80 -3.36 -11.52
CA GLU A 88 -1.98 -2.33 -12.18
C GLU A 88 -2.21 -0.94 -11.57
N MET A 89 -3.47 -0.59 -11.31
CA MET A 89 -3.86 0.63 -10.62
C MET A 89 -3.25 0.73 -9.22
N VAL A 90 -3.35 -0.34 -8.44
CA VAL A 90 -2.82 -0.39 -7.07
C VAL A 90 -1.29 -0.21 -7.09
N LEU A 91 -0.58 -0.95 -7.93
CA LEU A 91 0.87 -0.86 -8.05
C LEU A 91 1.32 0.52 -8.53
N ALA A 92 0.55 1.18 -9.40
CA ALA A 92 0.87 2.52 -9.90
C ALA A 92 0.78 3.62 -8.83
N LYS A 93 -0.01 3.40 -7.76
CA LYS A 93 -0.14 4.34 -6.63
C LYS A 93 0.88 4.08 -5.52
N ALA A 94 1.46 2.90 -5.51
CA ALA A 94 2.45 2.52 -4.53
C ALA A 94 3.79 3.25 -4.77
N ASP A 95 4.53 3.45 -3.70
CA ASP A 95 5.87 4.02 -3.70
C ASP A 95 6.76 3.18 -2.78
N PRO A 96 7.55 2.25 -3.34
CA PRO A 96 8.47 1.40 -2.60
C PRO A 96 9.53 2.16 -1.80
N GLU A 97 9.94 3.35 -2.27
CA GLU A 97 10.95 4.15 -1.57
C GLU A 97 10.35 4.72 -0.28
N ILE A 98 9.16 5.33 -0.36
CA ILE A 98 8.45 5.80 0.82
C ILE A 98 8.14 4.62 1.76
N ALA A 99 7.65 3.51 1.24
CA ALA A 99 7.34 2.33 2.04
C ALA A 99 8.56 1.80 2.81
N SER A 100 9.75 1.80 2.20
CA SER A 100 11.00 1.39 2.86
C SER A 100 11.31 2.22 4.11
N ARG A 101 11.00 3.52 4.08
CA ARG A 101 11.22 4.45 5.20
C ARG A 101 10.23 4.21 6.34
N TYR A 102 8.99 3.81 6.03
CA TYR A 102 8.06 3.35 7.04
C TYR A 102 8.53 2.05 7.71
N PHE A 103 9.12 1.12 6.96
CA PHE A 103 9.69 -0.11 7.54
C PHE A 103 10.88 0.18 8.48
N ALA A 104 11.67 1.22 8.19
CA ALA A 104 12.77 1.66 9.04
C ALA A 104 12.31 2.22 10.41
N LEU A 105 11.01 2.51 10.60
CA LEU A 105 10.45 2.86 11.91
C LEU A 105 10.35 1.66 12.87
N GLY A 106 10.37 0.44 12.33
CA GLY A 106 10.35 -0.78 13.12
C GLY A 106 11.75 -1.32 13.43
N GLY A 107 11.81 -2.30 14.34
CA GLY A 107 13.05 -3.02 14.62
C GLY A 107 13.46 -3.97 13.48
N ASP A 108 14.56 -4.70 13.67
CA ASP A 108 15.20 -5.55 12.65
C ASP A 108 14.23 -6.51 11.94
N ALA A 109 13.31 -7.13 12.69
CA ALA A 109 12.31 -8.04 12.11
C ALA A 109 11.36 -7.33 11.13
N ALA A 110 10.97 -6.08 11.42
CA ALA A 110 10.13 -5.29 10.53
C ALA A 110 10.88 -4.87 9.27
N GLN A 111 12.16 -4.51 9.40
CA GLN A 111 13.01 -4.15 8.26
C GLN A 111 13.30 -5.36 7.36
N ALA A 112 13.61 -6.52 7.93
CA ALA A 112 13.80 -7.76 7.17
C ALA A 112 12.52 -8.16 6.41
N THR A 113 11.36 -8.08 7.07
CA THR A 113 10.07 -8.34 6.40
C THR A 113 9.79 -7.30 5.32
N GLY A 114 10.09 -6.02 5.58
CA GLY A 114 9.98 -4.94 4.62
C GLY A 114 10.79 -5.21 3.35
N ALA A 115 12.05 -5.64 3.50
CA ALA A 115 12.90 -6.00 2.37
C ALA A 115 12.28 -7.13 1.52
N HIS A 116 11.77 -8.19 2.15
CA HIS A 116 11.07 -9.27 1.44
C HIS A 116 9.82 -8.79 0.70
N LEU A 117 9.01 -7.94 1.33
CA LEU A 117 7.81 -7.38 0.70
C LEU A 117 8.15 -6.46 -0.47
N LEU A 118 9.21 -5.66 -0.37
CA LEU A 118 9.64 -4.78 -1.46
C LEU A 118 10.16 -5.62 -2.66
N THR A 119 10.90 -6.70 -2.41
CA THR A 119 11.28 -7.65 -3.48
C THR A 119 10.04 -8.25 -4.15
N SER A 120 9.10 -8.77 -3.36
CA SER A 120 7.82 -9.34 -3.84
C SER A 120 6.99 -8.32 -4.64
N PHE A 121 6.99 -7.04 -4.24
CA PHE A 121 6.36 -5.96 -5.00
C PHE A 121 7.00 -5.79 -6.38
N HIS A 122 8.33 -5.75 -6.46
CA HIS A 122 9.05 -5.60 -7.73
C HIS A 122 8.84 -6.80 -8.65
N GLU A 123 8.84 -8.02 -8.10
CA GLU A 123 8.52 -9.24 -8.85
C GLU A 123 7.09 -9.22 -9.38
N THR A 124 6.12 -8.87 -8.54
CA THR A 124 4.71 -8.72 -8.95
C THR A 124 4.57 -7.74 -10.11
N ARG A 125 5.20 -6.56 -9.99
CA ARG A 125 5.20 -5.54 -11.04
C ARG A 125 5.82 -6.05 -12.34
N ALA A 126 6.96 -6.73 -12.27
CA ALA A 126 7.64 -7.25 -13.45
C ALA A 126 6.77 -8.30 -14.18
N ARG A 127 6.18 -9.23 -13.44
CA ARG A 127 5.31 -10.28 -14.00
C ARG A 127 4.03 -9.72 -14.59
N LEU A 128 3.43 -8.74 -13.93
CA LEU A 128 2.26 -8.04 -14.46
C LEU A 128 2.57 -7.40 -15.82
N LEU A 129 3.68 -6.66 -15.93
CA LEU A 129 4.10 -6.01 -17.19
C LEU A 129 4.41 -7.03 -18.30
N GLU A 130 5.03 -8.15 -17.96
CA GLU A 130 5.31 -9.25 -18.88
C GLU A 130 4.03 -9.89 -19.46
N ILE A 131 3.04 -10.13 -18.60
CA ILE A 131 1.71 -10.66 -18.96
C ILE A 131 0.92 -9.64 -19.79
N LEU A 132 0.97 -8.36 -19.42
CA LEU A 132 0.23 -7.30 -20.11
C LEU A 132 0.87 -6.85 -21.43
N GLU A 133 2.13 -7.25 -21.68
CA GLU A 133 2.93 -6.78 -22.81
C GLU A 133 3.10 -5.25 -22.79
N GLN A 134 3.56 -4.72 -21.65
CA GLN A 134 3.75 -3.28 -21.40
C GLN A 134 5.13 -3.00 -20.80
N ASN A 135 5.66 -1.80 -21.04
CA ASN A 135 6.94 -1.37 -20.47
C ASN A 135 6.75 -0.60 -19.16
N THR A 136 5.61 0.06 -18.99
CA THR A 136 5.30 0.89 -17.83
C THR A 136 3.89 0.61 -17.32
N LEU A 137 3.68 0.78 -16.02
CA LEU A 137 2.33 0.67 -15.44
C LEU A 137 1.44 1.75 -16.04
N LEU A 138 0.20 1.38 -16.34
CA LEU A 138 -0.84 2.24 -16.91
C LEU A 138 -0.48 2.79 -18.29
N GLU A 139 0.31 2.07 -19.09
CA GLU A 139 0.67 2.47 -20.47
C GLU A 139 -0.59 2.69 -21.32
N ARG A 140 -1.61 1.86 -21.09
CA ARG A 140 -2.93 1.94 -21.76
C ARG A 140 -3.90 2.94 -21.12
N HIS A 141 -3.52 3.55 -19.99
CA HIS A 141 -4.35 4.51 -19.23
C HIS A 141 -3.60 5.83 -18.94
N PRO A 142 -3.15 6.57 -19.98
CA PRO A 142 -2.24 7.71 -19.82
C PRO A 142 -2.83 8.88 -19.01
N VAL A 143 -4.15 9.10 -19.09
CA VAL A 143 -4.84 10.14 -18.30
C VAL A 143 -4.72 9.86 -16.81
N LEU A 144 -4.96 8.61 -16.42
CA LEU A 144 -4.84 8.16 -15.04
C LEU A 144 -3.39 8.17 -14.57
N ALA A 145 -2.45 7.68 -15.40
CA ALA A 145 -1.02 7.72 -15.10
C ALA A 145 -0.55 9.16 -14.82
N ARG A 146 -0.97 10.11 -15.66
CA ARG A 146 -0.70 11.54 -15.45
C ARG A 146 -1.36 12.07 -14.19
N ALA A 147 -2.60 11.70 -13.92
CA ALA A 147 -3.32 12.14 -12.72
C ALA A 147 -2.66 11.66 -11.43
N ILE A 148 -2.12 10.44 -11.39
CA ILE A 148 -1.34 9.94 -10.25
C ILE A 148 -0.02 10.73 -10.12
N ARG A 149 0.73 10.85 -11.21
CA ARG A 149 2.01 11.60 -11.22
C ARG A 149 1.88 13.05 -10.76
N LEU A 150 0.79 13.74 -11.11
CA LEU A 150 0.56 15.13 -10.70
C LEU A 150 0.21 15.25 -9.21
N ARG A 151 -0.27 14.18 -8.56
CA ARG A 151 -0.61 14.19 -7.14
C ARG A 151 0.58 13.84 -6.26
N ASN A 152 1.48 12.96 -6.72
CA ASN A 152 2.63 12.50 -5.93
C ASN A 152 3.43 13.66 -5.29
N PRO A 153 3.79 14.76 -6.00
CA PRO A 153 4.53 15.88 -5.39
C PRO A 153 3.84 16.54 -4.19
N TYR A 154 2.53 16.39 -4.05
CA TYR A 154 1.78 16.89 -2.89
C TYR A 154 1.70 15.85 -1.77
N VAL A 155 1.67 14.57 -2.12
CA VAL A 155 1.54 13.45 -1.17
C VAL A 155 2.88 13.10 -0.53
N ASP A 156 3.96 13.10 -1.30
CA ASP A 156 5.28 12.63 -0.84
C ASP A 156 5.81 13.47 0.35
N PRO A 157 5.74 14.81 0.35
CA PRO A 157 6.12 15.61 1.53
C PRO A 157 5.29 15.27 2.78
N MET A 158 4.01 14.96 2.62
CA MET A 158 3.16 14.55 3.75
C MET A 158 3.57 13.17 4.28
N ASN A 159 4.00 12.26 3.41
CA ASN A 159 4.54 10.97 3.85
C ASN A 159 5.85 11.14 4.63
N PHE A 160 6.80 11.95 4.13
CA PHE A 160 8.05 12.22 4.85
C PHE A 160 7.80 12.88 6.22
N LEU A 161 6.91 13.88 6.27
CA LEU A 161 6.51 14.51 7.52
C LEU A 161 5.82 13.51 8.46
N GLN A 162 4.93 12.66 7.93
CA GLN A 162 4.25 11.65 8.74
C GLN A 162 5.25 10.66 9.35
N ILE A 163 6.24 10.18 8.61
CA ILE A 163 7.28 9.26 9.11
C ILE A 163 8.03 9.88 10.30
N GLU A 164 8.54 11.10 10.13
CA GLU A 164 9.31 11.80 11.16
C GLU A 164 8.48 12.07 12.41
N VAL A 165 7.28 12.62 12.24
CA VAL A 165 6.39 12.96 13.36
C VAL A 165 5.89 11.70 14.06
N LEU A 166 5.67 10.61 13.32
CA LEU A 166 5.24 9.33 13.89
C LEU A 166 6.31 8.72 14.78
N ALA A 167 7.59 8.82 14.40
CA ALA A 167 8.72 8.40 15.22
C ALA A 167 8.75 9.18 16.54
N ARG A 168 8.82 10.51 16.47
CA ARG A 168 8.87 11.40 17.65
C ARG A 168 7.68 11.21 18.58
N TRP A 169 6.48 11.13 18.01
CA TRP A 169 5.26 10.95 18.78
C TRP A 169 5.24 9.62 19.53
N ARG A 170 5.78 8.54 18.93
CA ARG A 170 5.86 7.23 19.58
C ARG A 170 6.94 7.16 20.66
N GLU A 171 8.08 7.81 20.43
CA GLU A 171 9.15 7.97 21.43
C GLU A 171 8.64 8.74 22.66
N GLY A 172 7.86 9.81 22.44
CA GLY A 172 7.20 10.58 23.49
C GLY A 172 5.95 9.93 24.09
N GLY A 173 5.84 8.59 24.06
CA GLY A 173 4.74 7.86 24.71
C GLY A 173 3.36 8.04 24.05
N ARG A 174 3.27 8.71 22.90
CA ARG A 174 2.02 9.05 22.18
C ARG A 174 1.13 10.03 22.96
N GLU A 175 1.72 10.97 23.69
CA GLU A 175 0.99 11.92 24.54
C GLU A 175 0.98 13.36 23.98
N ASP A 176 1.89 13.69 23.07
CA ASP A 176 1.96 15.03 22.48
C ASP A 176 0.80 15.28 21.48
N ASP A 177 -0.09 16.20 21.86
CA ASP A 177 -1.29 16.57 21.10
C ASP A 177 -0.99 17.40 19.84
N ASP A 178 0.11 18.16 19.82
CA ASP A 178 0.52 18.94 18.65
C ASP A 178 1.06 18.01 17.57
N LEU A 179 1.91 17.04 17.95
CA LEU A 179 2.36 15.99 17.03
C LEU A 179 1.17 15.14 16.54
N ALA A 180 0.23 14.81 17.43
CA ALA A 180 -0.98 14.09 17.04
C ALA A 180 -1.80 14.88 15.99
N ARG A 181 -1.94 16.21 16.14
CA ARG A 181 -2.64 17.06 15.18
C ARG A 181 -1.96 17.09 13.81
N VAL A 182 -0.62 17.11 13.78
CA VAL A 182 0.14 17.01 12.53
C VAL A 182 -0.11 15.66 11.86
N LEU A 183 -0.04 14.55 12.61
CA LEU A 183 -0.34 13.20 12.11
C LEU A 183 -1.76 13.09 11.57
N PHE A 184 -2.75 13.69 12.25
CA PHE A 184 -4.13 13.73 11.76
C PHE A 184 -4.27 14.47 10.44
N THR A 185 -3.50 15.54 10.27
CA THR A 185 -3.50 16.34 9.04
C THR A 185 -2.85 15.57 7.89
N THR A 186 -1.70 14.93 8.13
CA THR A 186 -1.04 14.11 7.09
C THR A 186 -1.90 12.91 6.70
N VAL A 187 -2.52 12.21 7.66
CA VAL A 187 -3.41 11.08 7.37
C VAL A 187 -4.55 11.48 6.44
N LYS A 188 -5.22 12.60 6.72
CA LYS A 188 -6.30 13.13 5.89
C LYS A 188 -5.79 13.59 4.52
N GLY A 189 -4.64 14.26 4.48
CA GLY A 189 -4.04 14.76 3.25
C GLY A 189 -3.64 13.64 2.30
N ILE A 190 -2.90 12.65 2.80
CA ILE A 190 -2.47 11.47 2.03
C ILE A 190 -3.68 10.71 1.48
N ALA A 191 -4.71 10.50 2.32
CA ALA A 191 -5.95 9.84 1.89
C ALA A 191 -6.65 10.58 0.74
N ARG A 192 -6.73 11.91 0.81
CA ARG A 192 -7.30 12.74 -0.26
C ARG A 192 -6.46 12.69 -1.54
N GLY A 193 -5.14 12.64 -1.39
CA GLY A 193 -4.21 12.56 -2.52
C GLY A 193 -4.29 11.24 -3.28
N LEU A 194 -4.37 10.11 -2.57
CA LEU A 194 -4.35 8.77 -3.19
C LEU A 194 -5.72 8.31 -3.72
N GLN A 195 -6.80 8.87 -3.18
CA GLN A 195 -8.19 8.50 -3.50
C GLN A 195 -8.41 6.98 -3.36
N ASN A 196 -9.29 6.37 -4.16
CA ASN A 196 -9.66 4.95 -4.04
C ASN A 196 -8.45 4.04 -4.29
N THR A 197 -8.06 3.24 -3.31
CA THR A 197 -6.87 2.34 -3.37
C THR A 197 -7.20 0.86 -3.31
N GLY A 198 -8.49 0.51 -3.38
CA GLY A 198 -9.02 -0.85 -3.44
C GLY A 198 -10.52 -0.88 -3.68
#